data_AF-A0A2D6USR1-F1
#
_entry.id   AF-A0A2D6USR1-F1
#
_cell.length_a   1.000
_cell.length_b   1.000
_cell.length_c   1.000
_cell.angle_alpha   90.00
_cell.angle_beta   90.00
_cell.angle_gamma   90.00
#
_symmetry.space_group_name_H-M   'P 1'
#
loop_
_entity.id
_entity.type
_entity.pdbx_description
1 polymer ?
#
loop_
_entity_poly.entity_id
_entity_poly.type
_entity_poly.pdbx_seq_one_letter_code
_entity_poly.pdbx_strand_id
1 'polypeptide(L)'
;MGKQAWARYGMNKARGMAQKQARFDEGEADGRAAALAAEAGADRDALQRAATGAAWREAEAATDAARGEAERLAALVTPQPRSRTLPWLALACALLLALAAWLAASAMVAVLAALGGVGALLVAIHGLRQPTRLPQVSREQRDKILQQAQAAAREAGMKAAWVAGWEQGWAAGWKERD
;
A
#
# COMPACT_ATOMS: atom_id res chain seq x y z
N MET A 1 -3.08 24.54 7.78
CA MET A 1 -3.67 24.64 6.42
C MET A 1 -4.62 25.82 6.37
N GLY A 2 -4.61 26.62 5.29
CA GLY A 2 -5.45 27.83 5.18
C GLY A 2 -6.89 27.56 4.73
N LYS A 3 -7.80 28.53 4.95
CA LYS A 3 -9.24 28.46 4.59
C LYS A 3 -9.48 28.04 3.12
N GLN A 4 -8.64 28.50 2.21
CA GLN A 4 -8.72 28.16 0.78
C GLN A 4 -8.44 26.67 0.48
N ALA A 5 -7.55 26.03 1.26
CA ALA A 5 -7.25 24.61 1.09
C ALA A 5 -8.45 23.74 1.49
N TRP A 6 -9.15 24.13 2.56
CA TRP A 6 -10.38 23.47 3.01
C TRP A 6 -11.52 23.61 2.00
N ALA A 7 -11.73 24.80 1.45
CA ALA A 7 -12.73 25.02 0.42
C ALA A 7 -12.48 24.15 -0.83
N ARG A 8 -11.21 24.08 -1.28
CA ARG A 8 -10.81 23.24 -2.43
C ARG A 8 -11.03 21.76 -2.16
N TYR A 9 -10.68 21.29 -0.96
CA TYR A 9 -10.93 19.92 -0.54
C TYR A 9 -12.42 19.59 -0.57
N GLY A 10 -13.25 20.47 0.00
CA GLY A 10 -14.71 20.32 0.00
C GLY A 10 -15.30 20.22 -1.41
N MET A 11 -14.89 21.11 -2.31
CA MET A 11 -15.32 21.08 -3.72
C MET A 11 -14.89 19.79 -4.44
N ASN A 12 -13.65 19.34 -4.25
CA ASN A 12 -13.16 18.10 -4.85
C ASN A 12 -13.91 16.88 -4.32
N LYS A 13 -14.26 16.87 -3.03
CA LYS A 13 -15.07 15.80 -2.43
C LYS A 13 -16.49 15.79 -3.01
N ALA A 14 -17.14 16.96 -3.09
CA ALA A 14 -18.48 17.09 -3.68
C ALA A 14 -18.50 16.63 -5.14
N ARG A 15 -17.50 17.02 -5.93
CA ARG A 15 -17.34 16.56 -7.31
C ARG A 15 -17.18 15.04 -7.40
N GLY A 16 -16.36 14.45 -6.53
CA GLY A 16 -16.18 12.99 -6.49
C GLY A 16 -17.47 12.25 -6.15
N MET A 17 -18.29 12.79 -5.23
CA MET A 17 -19.61 12.22 -4.92
C MET A 17 -20.58 12.34 -6.10
N ALA A 18 -20.63 13.50 -6.76
CA ALA A 18 -21.48 13.71 -7.92
C ALA A 18 -21.12 12.76 -9.08
N GLN A 19 -19.82 12.54 -9.33
CA GLN A 19 -19.37 11.57 -10.34
C GLN A 19 -19.79 10.13 -9.99
N LYS A 20 -19.69 9.73 -8.72
CA LYS A 20 -20.15 8.41 -8.28
C LYS A 20 -21.65 8.25 -8.42
N GLN A 21 -22.43 9.28 -8.06
CA GLN A 21 -23.88 9.27 -8.24
C GLN A 21 -24.24 9.13 -9.72
N ALA A 22 -23.60 9.91 -10.61
CA ALA A 22 -23.85 9.80 -12.05
C ALA A 22 -23.56 8.38 -12.59
N ARG A 23 -22.50 7.72 -12.11
CA ARG A 23 -22.20 6.33 -12.47
C ARG A 23 -23.23 5.35 -11.95
N PHE A 24 -23.71 5.58 -10.73
CA PHE A 24 -24.80 4.79 -10.16
C PHE A 24 -26.09 4.93 -10.99
N ASP A 25 -26.49 6.17 -11.30
CA ASP A 25 -27.71 6.45 -12.07
C ASP A 25 -27.63 5.85 -13.49
N GLU A 26 -26.46 5.92 -14.13
CA GLU A 26 -26.16 5.27 -15.41
C GLU A 26 -26.34 3.75 -15.30
N GLY A 27 -25.74 3.13 -14.28
CA GLY A 27 -25.92 1.71 -14.00
C GLY A 27 -27.39 1.36 -13.81
N GLU A 28 -28.13 2.13 -13.00
CA GLU A 28 -29.55 1.88 -12.75
C GLU A 28 -30.39 1.92 -14.03
N ALA A 29 -30.12 2.87 -14.93
CA ALA A 29 -30.78 2.91 -16.22
C ALA A 29 -30.45 1.68 -17.08
N ASP A 30 -29.17 1.30 -17.16
CA ASP A 30 -28.70 0.15 -17.93
C ASP A 30 -29.28 -1.17 -17.40
N GLY A 31 -29.29 -1.34 -16.08
CA GLY A 31 -29.83 -2.52 -15.41
C GLY A 31 -31.34 -2.65 -15.64
N ARG A 32 -32.07 -1.54 -15.53
CA ARG A 32 -33.51 -1.55 -15.82
C ARG A 32 -33.78 -1.89 -17.27
N ALA A 33 -33.07 -1.26 -18.20
CA ALA A 33 -33.21 -1.53 -19.64
C ALA A 33 -32.91 -2.99 -19.97
N ALA A 34 -31.85 -3.56 -19.41
CA ALA A 34 -31.50 -4.96 -19.57
C ALA A 34 -32.61 -5.88 -19.03
N ALA A 35 -33.18 -5.55 -17.87
CA ALA A 35 -34.28 -6.33 -17.29
C ALA A 35 -35.49 -6.29 -18.22
N LEU A 36 -35.90 -5.12 -18.71
CA LEU A 36 -37.02 -4.96 -19.65
C LEU A 36 -36.80 -5.69 -20.99
N ALA A 37 -35.55 -5.80 -21.45
CA ALA A 37 -35.20 -6.48 -22.71
C ALA A 37 -35.06 -8.00 -22.61
N ALA A 38 -34.97 -8.58 -21.40
CA ALA A 38 -34.74 -10.01 -21.22
C ALA A 38 -35.87 -10.88 -21.80
N GLU A 39 -35.56 -12.04 -22.37
CA GLU A 39 -36.59 -12.95 -22.87
C GLU A 39 -37.40 -13.59 -21.74
N ALA A 40 -38.65 -13.97 -22.02
CA ALA A 40 -39.49 -14.68 -21.06
C ALA A 40 -38.89 -16.06 -20.73
N GLY A 41 -38.73 -16.37 -19.45
CA GLY A 41 -38.11 -17.63 -18.99
C GLY A 41 -36.58 -17.62 -18.98
N ALA A 42 -35.93 -16.49 -19.27
CA ALA A 42 -34.48 -16.36 -19.17
C ALA A 42 -33.99 -16.52 -17.71
N ASP A 43 -32.82 -17.13 -17.54
CA ASP A 43 -32.17 -17.23 -16.22
C ASP A 43 -31.64 -15.85 -15.79
N ARG A 44 -32.38 -15.23 -14.88
CA ARG A 44 -32.10 -13.90 -14.33
C ARG A 44 -30.69 -13.81 -13.71
N ASP A 45 -30.27 -14.83 -12.98
CA ASP A 45 -29.01 -14.82 -12.24
C ASP A 45 -27.82 -15.05 -13.19
N ALA A 46 -28.01 -15.84 -14.25
CA ALA A 46 -27.02 -15.99 -15.31
C ALA A 46 -26.82 -14.67 -16.08
N LEU A 47 -27.91 -13.98 -16.45
CA LEU A 47 -27.84 -12.70 -17.16
C LEU A 47 -27.17 -11.60 -16.32
N GLN A 48 -27.54 -11.50 -15.03
CA GLN A 48 -26.90 -10.54 -14.12
C GLN A 48 -25.39 -10.79 -14.01
N ARG A 49 -24.98 -12.04 -13.77
CA ARG A 49 -23.54 -12.37 -13.67
C ARG A 49 -22.78 -12.08 -14.96
N ALA A 50 -23.39 -12.33 -16.11
CA ALA A 50 -22.78 -12.03 -17.40
C ALA A 50 -22.61 -10.52 -17.61
N ALA A 51 -23.62 -9.72 -17.26
CA ALA A 51 -23.62 -8.27 -17.43
C ALA A 51 -22.67 -7.54 -16.47
N THR A 52 -22.67 -7.91 -15.18
CA THR A 52 -21.86 -7.22 -14.17
C THR A 52 -20.46 -7.82 -14.00
N GLY A 53 -20.23 -9.06 -14.45
CA GLY A 53 -18.99 -9.80 -14.20
C GLY A 53 -17.74 -9.13 -14.79
N ALA A 54 -17.84 -8.52 -15.97
CA ALA A 54 -16.73 -7.75 -16.54
C ALA A 54 -16.40 -6.51 -15.70
N ALA A 55 -17.43 -5.72 -15.34
CA ALA A 55 -17.27 -4.53 -14.51
C ALA A 55 -16.71 -4.85 -13.11
N TRP A 56 -17.12 -5.98 -12.51
CA TRP A 56 -16.56 -6.47 -11.25
C TRP A 56 -15.07 -6.81 -11.36
N ARG A 57 -14.68 -7.61 -12.37
CA ARG A 57 -13.26 -7.95 -12.59
C ARG A 57 -12.42 -6.71 -12.83
N GLU A 58 -12.94 -5.73 -13.55
CA GLU A 58 -12.24 -4.47 -13.78
C GLU A 58 -12.13 -3.61 -12.51
N ALA A 59 -13.15 -3.63 -11.64
CA ALA A 59 -13.10 -2.95 -10.34
C ALA A 59 -12.10 -3.62 -9.39
N GLU A 60 -12.05 -4.95 -9.37
CA GLU A 60 -11.06 -5.74 -8.64
C GLU A 60 -9.65 -5.43 -9.15
N ALA A 61 -9.43 -5.49 -10.47
CA ALA A 61 -8.13 -5.19 -11.07
C ALA A 61 -7.66 -3.76 -10.74
N ALA A 62 -8.56 -2.78 -10.75
CA ALA A 62 -8.23 -1.41 -10.35
C ALA A 62 -7.91 -1.30 -8.86
N THR A 63 -8.59 -2.07 -8.00
CA THR A 63 -8.31 -2.13 -6.56
C THR A 63 -6.97 -2.78 -6.26
N ASP A 64 -6.65 -3.88 -6.95
CA ASP A 64 -5.37 -4.57 -6.85
C ASP A 64 -4.22 -3.69 -7.36
N ALA A 65 -4.44 -2.95 -8.44
CA ALA A 65 -3.47 -1.96 -8.90
C ALA A 65 -3.22 -0.87 -7.85
N ALA A 66 -4.29 -0.33 -7.24
CA ALA A 66 -4.16 0.65 -6.15
C ALA A 66 -3.40 0.08 -4.95
N ARG A 67 -3.67 -1.18 -4.59
CA ARG A 67 -2.98 -1.89 -3.50
C ARG A 67 -1.51 -2.11 -3.83
N GLY A 68 -1.19 -2.55 -5.03
CA GLY A 68 0.18 -2.77 -5.48
C GLY A 68 1.01 -1.48 -5.44
N GLU A 69 0.43 -0.34 -5.84
CA GLU A 69 1.11 0.96 -5.72
C GLU A 69 1.31 1.39 -4.26
N ALA A 70 0.34 1.13 -3.38
CA ALA A 70 0.47 1.39 -1.95
C ALA A 70 1.56 0.52 -1.29
N GLU A 71 1.64 -0.76 -1.67
CA GLU A 71 2.67 -1.70 -1.20
C GLU A 71 4.06 -1.30 -1.70
N ARG A 72 4.18 -0.86 -2.96
CA ARG A 72 5.43 -0.27 -3.49
C ARG A 72 5.86 0.95 -2.69
N LEU A 73 4.93 1.86 -2.38
CA LEU A 73 5.23 3.01 -1.54
C LEU A 73 5.69 2.59 -0.13
N ALA A 74 5.03 1.61 0.47
CA ALA A 74 5.40 1.08 1.78
C ALA A 74 6.79 0.46 1.78
N ALA A 75 7.13 -0.33 0.75
CA ALA A 75 8.47 -0.91 0.58
C ALA A 75 9.57 0.15 0.41
N LEU A 76 9.24 1.29 -0.20
CA LEU A 76 10.16 2.40 -0.39
C LEU A 76 10.32 3.29 0.85
N VAL A 77 9.32 3.35 1.72
CA VAL A 77 9.30 4.21 2.93
C VAL A 77 9.72 3.45 4.20
N THR A 78 9.51 2.13 4.26
CA THR A 78 9.87 1.33 5.43
C THR A 78 11.36 0.96 5.39
N PRO A 79 12.15 1.30 6.43
CA PRO A 79 13.48 0.71 6.56
C PRO A 79 13.33 -0.79 6.75
N GLN A 80 13.95 -1.59 5.87
CA GLN A 80 14.07 -3.05 6.04
C GLN A 80 14.50 -3.37 7.47
N PRO A 81 13.87 -4.34 8.16
CA PRO A 81 14.27 -4.69 9.52
C PRO A 81 15.75 -5.10 9.49
N ARG A 82 16.62 -4.27 10.08
CA ARG A 82 17.99 -4.66 10.40
C ARG A 82 17.88 -5.92 11.25
N SER A 83 18.41 -7.04 10.77
CA SER A 83 18.51 -8.26 11.57
C SER A 83 19.23 -7.93 12.87
N ARG A 84 18.48 -7.90 13.98
CA ARG A 84 18.98 -7.62 15.34
C ARG A 84 19.85 -8.75 15.90
N THR A 85 20.20 -9.73 15.08
CA THR A 85 20.99 -10.92 15.47
C THR A 85 22.49 -10.71 15.34
N LEU A 86 22.95 -9.73 14.56
CA LEU A 86 24.38 -9.45 14.36
C LEU A 86 25.12 -8.78 15.54
N PRO A 87 24.54 -7.89 16.37
CA PRO A 87 25.32 -7.22 17.41
C PRO A 87 25.72 -8.17 18.54
N TRP A 88 24.88 -9.13 18.92
CA TRP A 88 25.16 -10.04 20.04
C TRP A 88 26.25 -11.06 19.74
N LEU A 89 26.30 -11.60 18.51
CA LEU A 89 27.38 -12.49 18.08
C LEU A 89 28.72 -11.76 18.01
N ALA A 90 28.73 -10.53 17.48
CA ALA A 90 29.94 -9.71 17.45
C ALA A 90 30.42 -9.35 18.87
N LEU A 91 29.50 -9.05 19.80
CA LEU A 91 29.81 -8.76 21.20
C LEU A 91 30.33 -10.01 21.93
N ALA A 92 29.73 -11.18 21.69
CA ALA A 92 30.18 -12.45 22.21
C ALA A 92 31.59 -12.82 21.69
N CYS A 93 31.83 -12.66 20.38
CA CYS A 93 33.17 -12.86 19.79
C CYS A 93 34.19 -11.87 20.37
N ALA A 94 33.83 -10.60 20.53
CA ALA A 94 34.73 -9.60 21.11
C ALA A 94 35.07 -9.93 22.58
N LEU A 95 34.09 -10.38 23.37
CA LEU A 95 34.30 -10.82 24.75
C LEU A 95 35.16 -12.08 24.83
N LEU A 96 34.96 -13.06 23.93
CA LEU A 96 35.77 -14.28 23.87
C LEU A 96 37.23 -13.98 23.50
N LEU A 97 37.46 -13.09 22.52
CA LEU A 97 38.80 -12.65 22.14
C LEU A 97 39.48 -11.85 23.27
N ALA A 98 38.72 -11.00 23.98
CA ALA A 98 39.24 -10.27 25.14
C ALA A 98 39.61 -11.22 26.30
N LEU A 99 38.79 -12.24 26.56
CA LEU A 99 39.08 -13.27 27.56
C LEU A 99 40.32 -14.10 27.18
N ALA A 100 40.44 -14.50 25.91
CA ALA A 100 41.60 -15.21 25.40
C ALA A 100 42.88 -14.37 25.51
N ALA A 101 42.82 -13.08 25.19
CA ALA A 101 43.93 -12.14 25.35
C ALA A 101 44.29 -11.92 26.83
N TRP A 102 43.30 -11.86 27.73
CA TRP A 102 43.52 -11.74 29.18
C TRP A 102 44.18 -13.00 29.77
N LEU A 103 43.75 -14.19 29.35
CA LEU A 103 44.38 -15.45 29.71
C LEU A 103 45.82 -15.55 29.16
N ALA A 104 46.06 -15.09 27.93
CA ALA A 104 47.41 -15.04 27.35
C ALA A 104 48.32 -14.02 28.07
N ALA A 105 47.79 -12.86 28.49
CA ALA A 105 48.51 -11.85 29.25
C ALA A 105 48.72 -12.25 30.73
N SER A 106 47.90 -13.16 31.27
CA SER A 106 48.11 -13.70 32.62
C SER A 106 49.36 -14.60 32.75
N ALA A 107 50.04 -14.90 31.63
CA ALA A 107 51.37 -15.50 31.60
C ALA A 107 52.54 -14.49 31.48
N MET A 108 52.30 -13.19 31.27
CA MET A 108 53.36 -12.16 31.34
C MET A 108 52.76 -10.74 31.40
N VAL A 109 53.08 -10.01 32.46
CA VAL A 109 52.66 -8.63 32.72
C VAL A 109 53.09 -7.68 31.60
N ALA A 110 52.16 -6.89 31.02
CA ALA A 110 52.46 -5.53 30.52
C ALA A 110 51.20 -4.69 30.26
N VAL A 111 51.04 -3.65 31.07
CA VAL A 111 49.88 -2.75 31.21
C VAL A 111 49.71 -1.72 30.07
N LEU A 112 50.45 -1.76 28.96
CA LEU A 112 50.52 -0.63 28.01
C LEU A 112 49.87 -0.79 26.63
N ALA A 113 49.24 -1.94 26.30
CA ALA A 113 48.55 -2.12 25.02
C ALA A 113 47.01 -1.84 25.07
N ALA A 114 46.45 -1.62 26.25
CA ALA A 114 44.99 -1.64 26.47
C ALA A 114 44.23 -0.40 26.00
N LEU A 115 44.88 0.74 25.73
CA LEU A 115 44.20 1.98 25.34
C LEU A 115 44.00 2.14 23.82
N GLY A 116 44.85 1.52 22.99
CA GLY A 116 44.73 1.60 21.52
C GLY A 116 43.63 0.71 20.94
N GLY A 117 43.44 -0.50 21.50
CA GLY A 117 42.45 -1.46 21.00
C GLY A 117 40.99 -1.02 21.24
N VAL A 118 40.72 -0.38 22.37
CA VAL A 118 39.37 0.10 22.71
C VAL A 118 38.96 1.27 21.82
N GLY A 119 39.90 2.18 21.50
CA GLY A 119 39.64 3.29 20.59
C GLY A 119 39.33 2.82 19.16
N ALA A 120 40.11 1.88 18.62
CA ALA A 120 39.86 1.30 17.30
C ALA A 120 38.52 0.52 17.24
N LEU A 121 38.17 -0.19 18.31
CA LEU A 121 36.89 -0.90 18.43
C LEU A 121 35.71 0.07 18.48
N LEU A 122 35.82 1.16 19.24
CA LEU A 122 34.79 2.19 19.31
C LEU A 122 34.60 2.90 17.95
N VAL A 123 35.69 3.18 17.23
CA VAL A 123 35.64 3.75 15.86
C VAL A 123 35.01 2.77 14.87
N ALA A 124 35.34 1.47 14.95
CA ALA A 124 34.71 0.44 14.11
C ALA A 124 33.20 0.30 14.40
N ILE A 125 32.80 0.33 15.68
CA ILE A 125 31.39 0.31 16.11
C ILE A 125 30.67 1.60 15.65
N HIS A 126 31.34 2.75 15.68
CA HIS A 126 30.78 4.01 15.17
C HIS A 126 30.67 4.04 13.65
N GLY A 127 31.64 3.47 12.93
CA GLY A 127 31.63 3.33 11.47
C GLY A 127 30.51 2.42 10.97
N LEU A 128 30.24 1.31 11.66
CA LEU A 128 29.09 0.43 11.42
C LEU A 128 27.73 1.07 11.77
N ARG A 129 27.75 2.14 12.58
CA ARG A 129 26.56 2.88 13.00
C ARG A 129 26.16 4.02 12.08
N GLN A 130 26.95 4.35 11.06
CA GLN A 130 26.46 5.30 10.06
C GLN A 130 25.24 4.66 9.39
N PRO A 131 24.03 5.22 9.58
CA PRO A 131 22.91 4.76 8.79
C PRO A 131 23.26 5.13 7.35
N THR A 132 23.55 4.13 6.53
CA THR A 132 23.38 4.24 5.09
C THR A 132 21.99 4.81 4.88
N ARG A 133 21.93 6.12 4.59
CA ARG A 133 20.70 6.78 4.18
C ARG A 133 20.33 6.09 2.88
N LEU A 134 19.38 5.16 2.94
CA LEU A 134 18.71 4.66 1.75
C LEU A 134 18.33 5.88 0.91
N PRO A 135 18.51 5.85 -0.42
CA PRO A 135 18.13 6.97 -1.27
C PRO A 135 16.65 7.25 -0.98
N GLN A 136 16.41 8.39 -0.33
CA GLN A 136 15.06 8.86 -0.03
C GLN A 136 14.39 9.03 -1.39
N VAL A 137 13.41 8.19 -1.71
CA VAL A 137 12.54 8.39 -2.87
C VAL A 137 12.14 9.86 -2.88
N SER A 138 12.37 10.54 -4.02
CA SER A 138 12.13 11.98 -4.11
C SER A 138 10.68 12.27 -3.75
N ARG A 139 10.41 13.46 -3.20
CA ARG A 139 9.03 13.88 -2.89
C ARG A 139 8.12 13.72 -4.11
N GLU A 140 8.62 14.12 -5.27
CA GLU A 140 7.95 13.99 -6.56
C GLU A 140 7.60 12.54 -6.91
N GLN A 141 8.52 11.59 -6.69
CA GLN A 141 8.27 10.18 -6.98
C GLN A 141 7.26 9.56 -6.00
N ARG A 142 7.26 9.98 -4.72
CA ARG A 142 6.20 9.58 -3.77
C ARG A 142 4.84 10.16 -4.15
N ASP A 143 4.80 11.43 -4.53
CA ASP A 143 3.56 12.10 -4.93
C ASP A 143 2.96 11.46 -6.19
N LYS A 144 3.80 11.04 -7.14
CA LYS A 144 3.38 10.29 -8.33
C LYS A 144 2.74 8.95 -7.98
N ILE A 145 3.36 8.17 -7.10
CA ILE A 145 2.81 6.87 -6.66
C ILE A 145 1.48 7.08 -5.93
N LEU A 146 1.38 8.08 -5.05
CA LEU A 146 0.14 8.43 -4.36
C LEU A 146 -0.95 8.86 -5.34
N GLN A 147 -0.61 9.65 -6.36
CA GLN A 147 -1.55 10.08 -7.39
C GLN A 147 -2.07 8.89 -8.21
N GLN A 148 -1.20 7.96 -8.58
CA GLN A 148 -1.57 6.73 -9.29
C GLN A 148 -2.49 5.85 -8.44
N ALA A 149 -2.14 5.60 -7.18
CA ALA A 149 -2.97 4.83 -6.25
C ALA A 149 -4.35 5.48 -6.05
N GLN A 150 -4.41 6.81 -5.92
CA GLN A 150 -5.68 7.53 -5.82
C GLN A 150 -6.51 7.49 -7.11
N ALA A 151 -5.86 7.51 -8.28
CA ALA A 151 -6.56 7.39 -9.56
C ALA A 151 -7.18 6.00 -9.71
N ALA A 152 -6.42 4.95 -9.45
CA ALA A 152 -6.89 3.56 -9.48
C ALA A 152 -8.03 3.32 -8.48
N ALA A 153 -7.92 3.83 -7.25
CA ALA A 153 -8.99 3.74 -6.26
C ALA A 153 -10.26 4.51 -6.65
N ARG A 154 -10.12 5.66 -7.32
CA ARG A 154 -11.26 6.42 -7.86
C ARG A 154 -11.96 5.62 -8.95
N GLU A 155 -11.21 5.07 -9.89
CA GLU A 155 -11.73 4.26 -10.99
C GLU A 155 -12.47 3.02 -10.48
N ALA A 156 -11.88 2.28 -9.54
CA ALA A 156 -12.53 1.14 -8.88
C ALA A 156 -13.86 1.57 -8.23
N GLY A 157 -13.86 2.71 -7.52
CA GLY A 157 -15.07 3.25 -6.90
C GLY A 157 -16.15 3.69 -7.89
N MET A 158 -15.79 4.11 -9.10
CA MET A 158 -16.76 4.46 -10.16
C MET A 158 -17.39 3.20 -10.77
N LYS A 159 -16.59 2.16 -11.02
CA LYS A 159 -17.08 0.88 -11.54
C LYS A 159 -18.00 0.18 -10.54
N ALA A 160 -17.62 0.17 -9.26
CA ALA A 160 -18.45 -0.35 -8.19
C ALA A 160 -19.78 0.41 -8.06
N ALA A 161 -19.76 1.74 -8.23
CA ALA A 161 -20.99 2.54 -8.21
C ALA A 161 -21.92 2.18 -9.39
N TRP A 162 -21.38 2.03 -10.60
CA TRP A 162 -22.16 1.58 -11.76
C TRP A 162 -22.76 0.19 -11.54
N VAL A 163 -21.98 -0.78 -11.04
CA VAL A 163 -22.51 -2.13 -10.77
C VAL A 163 -23.64 -2.10 -9.74
N ALA A 164 -23.47 -1.35 -8.64
CA ALA A 164 -24.51 -1.23 -7.63
C ALA A 164 -25.81 -0.62 -8.21
N GLY A 165 -25.67 0.42 -9.05
CA GLY A 165 -26.80 0.99 -9.79
C GLY A 165 -27.45 -0.05 -10.69
N TRP A 166 -26.66 -0.77 -11.47
CA TRP A 166 -27.13 -1.81 -12.39
C TRP A 166 -27.95 -2.88 -11.70
N GLU A 167 -27.49 -3.40 -10.57
CA GLU A 167 -28.23 -4.42 -9.81
C GLU A 167 -29.56 -3.88 -9.26
N GLN A 168 -29.60 -2.62 -8.82
CA GLN A 168 -30.83 -1.96 -8.41
C GLN A 168 -31.80 -1.79 -9.57
N GLY A 169 -31.32 -1.27 -10.71
CA GLY A 169 -32.10 -1.10 -11.93
C GLY A 169 -32.65 -2.41 -12.45
N TRP A 170 -31.82 -3.45 -12.48
CA TRP A 170 -32.19 -4.81 -12.84
C TRP A 170 -33.33 -5.32 -11.96
N ALA A 171 -33.20 -5.18 -10.64
CA ALA A 171 -34.24 -5.60 -9.72
C ALA A 171 -35.55 -4.81 -9.88
N ALA A 172 -35.47 -3.52 -10.20
CA ALA A 172 -36.65 -2.70 -10.49
C ALA A 172 -37.32 -3.12 -11.80
N GLY A 173 -36.56 -3.31 -12.87
CA GLY A 173 -37.11 -3.65 -14.18
C GLY A 173 -37.80 -5.02 -14.21
N TRP A 174 -37.34 -6.00 -13.42
CA TRP A 174 -38.08 -7.26 -13.26
C TRP A 174 -39.42 -7.08 -12.55
N LYS A 175 -39.48 -6.23 -11.52
CA LYS A 175 -40.76 -5.91 -10.84
C LYS A 175 -41.73 -5.13 -11.73
N GLU A 176 -41.24 -4.43 -12.75
CA GLU A 176 -42.09 -3.74 -13.73
C GLU A 176 -42.65 -4.70 -14.79
N ARG A 177 -42.00 -5.86 -15.00
CA ARG A 177 -42.41 -6.88 -15.96
C ARG A 177 -43.41 -7.89 -15.40
N ASP A 178 -43.24 -8.24 -14.12
CA ASP A 178 -44.04 -9.21 -13.38
C ASP A 178 -45.33 -8.56 -12.84
#